data_AF-A0A8W8IZQ8-F1
#
_entry.id   AF-A0A8W8IZQ8-F1
#
_cell.length_a   1.000
_cell.length_b   1.000
_cell.length_c   1.000
_cell.angle_alpha   90.00
_cell.angle_beta   90.00
_cell.angle_gamma   90.00
#
_symmetry.space_group_name_H-M   'P 1'
#
loop_
_entity.id
_entity.type
_entity.pdbx_description
1 polymer ?
#
loop_
_entity_poly.entity_id
_entity_poly.type
_entity_poly.pdbx_seq_one_letter_code
_entity_poly.pdbx_strand_id
1 'polypeptide(L)'
;QHKKDEAVQLFNALLVDLVRNSEASWRDTRKQLRKDHRWELAELLDREEKEKIFEEHIESLFKRNKEMFHKLLDETNISLVAGWKEVKKVIKEDPRYSKFSSSDRKREKEFSDYMHEKYVQAKADFRELLKETKLITYKSKKLIEESDSHLKDIEKILENDKRYLVLDCAPEERAKILLAYVEDLHRRGVPPPPTASEPSRRSTK
;
A
#
# COMPACT_ATOMS: atom_id res chain seq x y z
N GLN A 1 8.71 -26.75 28.88
CA GLN A 1 8.51 -25.43 28.24
C GLN A 1 9.84 -24.81 27.83
N HIS A 2 10.68 -24.33 28.77
CA HIS A 2 11.96 -23.65 28.44
C HIS A 2 12.89 -24.37 27.46
N LYS A 3 13.11 -25.69 27.59
CA LYS A 3 13.98 -26.45 26.66
C LYS A 3 13.43 -26.53 25.23
N LYS A 4 12.10 -26.54 25.07
CA LYS A 4 11.46 -26.56 23.75
C LYS A 4 11.54 -25.18 23.11
N ASP A 5 11.31 -24.13 23.91
CA ASP A 5 11.47 -22.74 23.45
C ASP A 5 12.91 -22.46 23.00
N GLU A 6 13.91 -23.00 23.73
CA GLU A 6 15.32 -22.94 23.34
C GLU A 6 15.60 -23.65 22.00
N ALA A 7 15.03 -24.85 21.80
CA ALA A 7 15.14 -25.57 20.52
C ALA A 7 14.52 -24.77 19.34
N VAL A 8 13.40 -24.07 19.57
CA VAL A 8 12.80 -23.15 18.60
C VAL A 8 13.74 -22.00 18.27
N GLN A 9 14.36 -21.36 19.28
CA GLN A 9 15.30 -20.25 19.05
C GLN A 9 16.55 -20.69 18.28
N LEU A 10 17.11 -21.86 18.62
CA LEU A 10 18.25 -22.44 17.92
C LEU A 10 17.91 -22.76 16.45
N PHE A 11 16.73 -23.31 16.21
CA PHE A 11 16.28 -23.60 14.85
C PHE A 11 16.04 -22.31 14.05
N ASN A 12 15.43 -21.28 14.66
CA ASN A 12 15.29 -19.96 14.05
C ASN A 12 16.64 -19.32 13.70
N ALA A 13 17.64 -19.40 14.58
CA ALA A 13 18.99 -18.90 14.30
C ALA A 13 19.63 -19.63 13.09
N LEU A 14 19.48 -20.95 13.03
CA LEU A 14 19.94 -21.75 11.90
C LEU A 14 19.24 -21.34 10.58
N LEU A 15 17.92 -21.14 10.62
CA LEU A 15 17.15 -20.68 9.47
C LEU A 15 17.56 -19.28 9.03
N VAL A 16 17.74 -18.36 9.97
CA VAL A 16 18.26 -17.02 9.67
C VAL A 16 19.56 -17.17 8.91
N ASP A 17 20.53 -17.91 9.43
CA ASP A 17 21.87 -18.00 8.83
C ASP A 17 21.90 -18.62 7.43
N LEU A 18 21.22 -19.75 7.25
CA LEU A 18 21.34 -20.57 6.03
C LEU A 18 20.23 -20.32 5.01
N VAL A 19 19.06 -19.82 5.42
CA VAL A 19 17.90 -19.64 4.56
C VAL A 19 17.67 -18.15 4.34
N ARG A 20 18.22 -17.64 3.23
CA ARG A 20 18.08 -16.23 2.82
C ARG A 20 17.08 -16.02 1.68
N ASN A 21 16.71 -17.09 0.98
CA ASN A 21 15.79 -17.06 -0.16
C ASN A 21 14.36 -17.34 0.32
N SER A 22 13.46 -16.37 0.15
CA SER A 22 12.03 -16.49 0.48
C SER A 22 11.23 -17.38 -0.49
N GLU A 23 11.86 -17.91 -1.54
CA GLU A 23 11.25 -18.86 -2.48
C GLU A 23 11.81 -20.29 -2.29
N ALA A 24 12.56 -20.54 -1.21
CA ALA A 24 13.13 -21.86 -0.93
C ALA A 24 12.04 -22.87 -0.55
N SER A 25 12.20 -24.11 -1.00
CA SER A 25 11.29 -25.22 -0.62
C SER A 25 11.75 -25.87 0.69
N TRP A 26 10.81 -26.36 1.50
CA TRP A 26 11.17 -27.13 2.70
C TRP A 26 11.98 -28.38 2.36
N ARG A 27 11.58 -29.10 1.30
CA ARG A 27 12.24 -30.33 0.87
C ARG A 27 13.73 -30.15 0.60
N ASP A 28 14.12 -29.08 -0.08
CA ASP A 28 15.52 -28.83 -0.43
C ASP A 28 16.27 -28.15 0.72
N THR A 29 15.62 -27.21 1.41
CA THR A 29 16.18 -26.57 2.61
C THR A 29 16.52 -27.60 3.68
N ARG A 30 15.60 -28.51 4.00
CA ARG A 30 15.82 -29.57 5.01
C ARG A 30 17.03 -30.44 4.70
N LYS A 31 17.29 -30.75 3.42
CA LYS A 31 18.50 -31.52 3.02
C LYS A 31 19.79 -30.74 3.29
N GLN A 32 19.76 -29.41 3.14
CA GLN A 32 20.88 -28.54 3.45
C GLN A 32 21.07 -28.41 4.96
N LEU A 33 19.98 -28.14 5.71
CA LEU A 33 20.04 -27.94 7.17
C LEU A 33 20.57 -29.16 7.91
N ARG A 34 20.19 -30.38 7.48
CA ARG A 34 20.67 -31.64 8.09
C ARG A 34 22.18 -31.87 8.01
N LYS A 35 22.90 -31.11 7.18
CA LYS A 35 24.37 -31.18 7.10
C LYS A 35 25.05 -30.27 8.12
N ASP A 36 24.31 -29.33 8.70
CA ASP A 36 24.81 -28.41 9.72
C ASP A 36 24.68 -29.07 11.10
N HIS A 37 25.74 -29.02 11.91
CA HIS A 37 25.76 -29.64 13.24
C HIS A 37 24.69 -29.07 14.18
N ARG A 38 24.21 -27.84 13.92
CA ARG A 38 23.16 -27.18 14.73
C ARG A 38 21.78 -27.78 14.51
N TRP A 39 21.59 -28.59 13.46
CA TRP A 39 20.32 -29.29 13.23
C TRP A 39 19.93 -30.19 14.39
N GLU A 40 20.89 -30.92 14.96
CA GLU A 40 20.67 -31.82 16.09
C GLU A 40 20.41 -31.05 17.41
N LEU A 41 20.83 -29.79 17.51
CA LEU A 41 20.53 -28.95 18.68
C LEU A 41 19.03 -28.61 18.81
N ALA A 42 18.26 -28.84 17.74
CA ALA A 42 16.81 -28.69 17.71
C ALA A 42 16.08 -30.05 17.69
N GLU A 43 16.68 -31.12 18.22
CA GLU A 43 16.11 -32.48 18.29
C GLU A 43 14.72 -32.55 18.96
N LEU A 44 14.44 -31.64 19.92
CA LEU A 44 13.16 -31.58 20.63
C LEU A 44 11.96 -31.15 19.75
N LEU A 45 12.23 -30.63 18.56
CA LEU A 45 11.20 -30.29 17.57
C LEU A 45 10.99 -31.47 16.64
N ASP A 46 9.75 -31.90 16.49
CA ASP A 46 9.42 -32.91 15.49
C ASP A 46 9.54 -32.35 14.05
N ARG A 47 9.22 -33.18 13.07
CA ARG A 47 9.36 -32.79 11.66
C ARG A 47 8.37 -31.68 11.29
N GLU A 48 7.13 -31.83 11.73
CA GLU A 48 6.01 -30.96 11.43
C GLU A 48 6.21 -29.58 12.07
N GLU A 49 6.73 -29.52 13.29
CA GLU A 49 7.09 -28.28 13.99
C GLU A 49 8.21 -27.53 13.28
N LYS A 50 9.27 -28.24 12.85
CA LYS A 50 10.36 -27.63 12.07
C LYS A 50 9.87 -27.11 10.73
N GLU A 51 8.98 -27.83 10.05
CA GLU A 51 8.38 -27.40 8.78
C GLU A 51 7.54 -26.13 8.97
N LYS A 52 6.71 -26.08 10.02
CA LYS A 52 5.94 -24.89 10.38
C LYS A 52 6.82 -23.68 10.66
N ILE A 53 7.86 -23.83 11.49
CA ILE A 53 8.79 -22.73 11.80
C ILE A 53 9.53 -22.25 10.54
N PHE A 54 9.87 -23.18 9.64
CA PHE A 54 10.44 -22.83 8.34
C PHE A 54 9.47 -22.02 7.47
N GLU A 55 8.20 -22.41 7.39
CA GLU A 55 7.17 -21.66 6.64
C GLU A 55 6.99 -20.24 7.20
N GLU A 56 6.90 -20.10 8.52
CA GLU A 56 6.83 -18.80 9.20
C GLU A 56 8.06 -17.93 8.89
N HIS A 57 9.26 -18.52 8.88
CA HIS A 57 10.49 -17.83 8.49
C HIS A 57 10.46 -17.38 7.02
N ILE A 58 10.00 -18.22 6.10
CA ILE A 58 9.88 -17.90 4.67
C ILE A 58 8.89 -16.75 4.46
N GLU A 59 7.74 -16.78 5.13
CA GLU A 59 6.76 -15.69 5.08
C GLU A 59 7.33 -14.38 5.61
N SER A 60 8.07 -14.43 6.73
CA SER A 60 8.76 -13.27 7.29
C SER A 60 9.81 -12.69 6.33
N LEU A 61 10.61 -13.54 5.68
CA LEU A 61 11.55 -13.12 4.64
C LEU A 61 10.83 -12.47 3.46
N PHE A 62 9.75 -13.08 2.98
CA PHE A 62 8.96 -12.55 1.87
C PHE A 62 8.40 -11.17 2.21
N LYS A 63 7.79 -11.02 3.39
CA LYS A 63 7.25 -9.73 3.86
C LYS A 63 8.33 -8.66 3.94
N ARG A 64 9.48 -8.98 4.56
CA ARG A 64 10.60 -8.04 4.65
C ARG A 64 11.14 -7.65 3.27
N ASN A 65 11.29 -8.61 2.37
CA ASN A 65 11.79 -8.33 1.02
C ASN A 65 10.79 -7.48 0.21
N LYS A 66 9.48 -7.73 0.38
CA LYS A 66 8.41 -6.90 -0.20
C LYS A 66 8.46 -5.46 0.32
N GLU A 67 8.58 -5.28 1.62
CA GLU A 67 8.72 -3.94 2.23
C GLU A 67 9.95 -3.19 1.70
N MET A 68 11.10 -3.88 1.56
CA MET A 68 12.30 -3.27 0.99
C MET A 68 12.14 -2.94 -0.50
N PHE A 69 11.39 -3.75 -1.25
CA PHE A 69 11.06 -3.46 -2.64
C PHE A 69 10.15 -2.23 -2.76
N HIS A 70 9.15 -2.08 -1.88
CA HIS A 70 8.32 -0.88 -1.83
C HIS A 70 9.12 0.37 -1.47
N LYS A 71 10.05 0.27 -0.50
CA LYS A 71 10.97 1.39 -0.19
C LYS A 71 11.81 1.81 -1.38
N LEU A 72 12.32 0.85 -2.15
CA LEU A 72 13.03 1.12 -3.40
C LEU A 72 12.14 1.89 -4.38
N LEU A 73 10.87 1.49 -4.56
CA LEU A 73 9.93 2.20 -5.43
C LEU A 73 9.67 3.64 -4.95
N ASP A 74 9.47 3.84 -3.64
CA ASP A 74 9.29 5.17 -3.04
C ASP A 74 10.51 6.08 -3.27
N GLU A 75 11.73 5.54 -3.15
CA GLU A 75 12.98 6.28 -3.37
C GLU A 75 13.25 6.60 -4.85
N THR A 76 12.60 5.90 -5.78
CA THR A 76 12.84 6.04 -7.24
C THR A 76 12.10 7.23 -7.87
N ASN A 77 11.27 7.96 -7.11
CA ASN A 77 10.46 9.10 -7.58
C ASN A 77 9.67 8.78 -8.87
N ILE A 78 8.84 7.74 -8.79
CA ILE A 78 8.09 7.18 -9.93
C ILE A 78 6.75 7.93 -10.08
N SER A 79 6.37 8.26 -11.32
CA SER A 79 5.04 8.79 -11.64
C SER A 79 3.94 7.75 -11.33
N LEU A 80 2.78 8.16 -10.81
CA LEU A 80 1.69 7.23 -10.47
C LEU A 80 1.15 6.44 -11.68
N VAL A 81 1.42 6.92 -12.90
CA VAL A 81 1.01 6.28 -14.17
C VAL A 81 2.17 5.58 -14.89
N ALA A 82 3.35 5.45 -14.25
CA ALA A 82 4.53 4.86 -14.86
C ALA A 82 4.35 3.37 -15.18
N GLY A 83 4.92 2.95 -16.31
CA GLY A 83 4.90 1.54 -16.72
C GLY A 83 6.04 0.72 -16.10
N TRP A 84 5.78 -0.58 -15.87
CA TRP A 84 6.77 -1.49 -15.28
C TRP A 84 8.11 -1.52 -16.04
N LYS A 85 8.07 -1.56 -17.37
CA LYS A 85 9.28 -1.65 -18.21
C LYS A 85 10.22 -0.44 -18.03
N GLU A 86 9.68 0.74 -17.75
CA GLU A 86 10.45 1.96 -17.55
C GLU A 86 11.09 1.95 -16.17
N VAL A 87 10.28 1.70 -15.14
CA VAL A 87 10.73 1.60 -13.75
C VAL A 87 11.80 0.52 -13.58
N LYS A 88 11.58 -0.66 -14.18
CA LYS A 88 12.53 -1.77 -14.15
C LYS A 88 13.93 -1.38 -14.64
N LYS A 89 14.05 -0.52 -15.67
CA LYS A 89 15.35 -0.09 -16.18
C LYS A 89 16.16 0.68 -15.13
N VAL A 90 15.47 1.40 -14.25
CA VAL A 90 16.07 2.21 -13.19
C VAL A 90 16.44 1.34 -11.98
N ILE A 91 15.57 0.42 -11.59
CA ILE A 91 15.72 -0.32 -10.33
C ILE A 91 16.44 -1.67 -10.45
N LYS A 92 16.67 -2.19 -11.67
CA LYS A 92 17.19 -3.56 -11.89
C LYS A 92 18.55 -3.86 -11.26
N GLU A 93 19.38 -2.84 -11.06
CA GLU A 93 20.72 -2.99 -10.45
C GLU A 93 20.67 -2.92 -8.92
N ASP A 94 19.55 -2.51 -8.32
CA ASP A 94 19.42 -2.42 -6.86
C ASP A 94 19.29 -3.83 -6.24
N PRO A 95 20.03 -4.16 -5.17
CA PRO A 95 19.92 -5.46 -4.52
C PRO A 95 18.51 -5.80 -4.00
N ARG A 96 17.68 -4.81 -3.65
CA ARG A 96 16.31 -5.01 -3.17
C ARG A 96 15.39 -5.49 -4.30
N TYR A 97 15.66 -5.09 -5.55
CA TYR A 97 14.96 -5.61 -6.73
C TYR A 97 15.19 -7.12 -6.91
N SER A 98 16.45 -7.55 -6.83
CA SER A 98 16.80 -8.96 -7.02
C SER A 98 16.38 -9.84 -5.83
N LYS A 99 16.47 -9.33 -4.60
CA LYS A 99 16.08 -10.04 -3.37
C LYS A 99 14.58 -10.28 -3.21
N PHE A 100 13.72 -9.47 -3.82
CA PHE A 100 12.27 -9.63 -3.66
C PHE A 100 11.74 -10.95 -4.23
N SER A 101 12.12 -11.26 -5.47
CA SER A 101 11.76 -12.52 -6.12
C SER A 101 12.69 -12.73 -7.30
N SER A 102 12.94 -13.97 -7.70
CA SER A 102 13.63 -14.29 -8.96
C SER A 102 12.74 -14.09 -10.20
N SER A 103 11.42 -14.03 -10.03
CA SER A 103 10.43 -14.00 -11.12
C SER A 103 10.07 -12.56 -11.51
N ASP A 104 10.36 -12.19 -12.75
CA ASP A 104 9.98 -10.86 -13.28
C ASP A 104 8.46 -10.64 -13.24
N ARG A 105 7.68 -11.69 -13.51
CA ARG A 105 6.21 -11.64 -13.44
C ARG A 105 5.71 -11.34 -12.02
N LYS A 106 6.34 -11.90 -10.98
CA LYS A 106 5.98 -11.58 -9.58
C LYS A 106 6.33 -10.14 -9.24
N ARG A 107 7.49 -9.64 -9.69
CA ARG A 107 7.91 -8.24 -9.52
C ARG A 107 6.95 -7.27 -10.21
N GLU A 108 6.56 -7.55 -11.46
CA GLU A 108 5.61 -6.74 -12.22
C GLU A 108 4.23 -6.70 -11.58
N LYS A 109 3.74 -7.86 -11.11
CA LYS A 109 2.47 -7.94 -10.39
C LYS A 109 2.51 -7.08 -9.11
N GLU A 110 3.53 -7.27 -8.27
CA GLU A 110 3.67 -6.51 -7.03
C GLU A 110 3.81 -5.00 -7.28
N PHE A 111 4.56 -4.61 -8.31
CA PHE A 111 4.63 -3.21 -8.76
C PHE A 111 3.24 -2.68 -9.13
N SER A 112 2.48 -3.43 -9.93
CA SER A 112 1.15 -3.01 -10.37
C SER A 112 0.17 -2.84 -9.21
N ASP A 113 0.17 -3.80 -8.27
CA ASP A 113 -0.65 -3.76 -7.05
C ASP A 113 -0.26 -2.55 -6.20
N TYR A 114 1.03 -2.32 -5.99
CA TYR A 114 1.56 -1.19 -5.22
C TYR A 114 1.23 0.18 -5.84
N MET A 115 1.40 0.33 -7.16
CA MET A 115 1.07 1.58 -7.86
C MET A 115 -0.44 1.84 -7.85
N HIS A 116 -1.26 0.78 -7.94
CA HIS A 116 -2.71 0.90 -7.80
C HIS A 116 -3.10 1.42 -6.41
N GLU A 117 -2.54 0.84 -5.34
CA GLU A 117 -2.77 1.29 -3.96
C GLU A 117 -2.35 2.74 -3.76
N LYS A 118 -1.17 3.14 -4.25
CA LYS A 118 -0.70 4.54 -4.21
C LYS A 118 -1.64 5.48 -4.94
N TYR A 119 -2.15 5.08 -6.11
CA TYR A 119 -3.11 5.89 -6.86
C TYR A 119 -4.45 6.01 -6.13
N VAL A 120 -4.94 4.94 -5.51
CA VAL A 120 -6.16 4.96 -4.69
C VAL A 120 -5.97 5.90 -3.48
N GLN A 121 -4.84 5.82 -2.79
CA GLN A 121 -4.52 6.68 -1.65
C GLN A 121 -4.42 8.15 -2.07
N ALA A 122 -3.72 8.47 -3.16
CA ALA A 122 -3.62 9.84 -3.68
C ALA A 122 -5.00 10.47 -3.96
N LYS A 123 -5.92 9.68 -4.53
CA LYS A 123 -7.31 10.13 -4.75
C LYS A 123 -8.10 10.28 -3.44
N ALA A 124 -7.83 9.46 -2.44
CA ALA A 124 -8.45 9.60 -1.12
C ALA A 124 -7.97 10.88 -0.43
N ASP A 125 -6.66 11.11 -0.41
CA ASP A 125 -6.03 12.30 0.16
C ASP A 125 -6.52 13.57 -0.54
N PHE A 126 -6.64 13.54 -1.87
CA PHE A 126 -7.20 14.67 -2.62
C PHE A 126 -8.66 14.95 -2.24
N ARG A 127 -9.49 13.93 -1.99
CA ARG A 127 -10.86 14.14 -1.51
C ARG A 127 -10.89 14.75 -0.10
N GLU A 128 -9.97 14.39 0.79
CA GLU A 128 -9.86 15.04 2.10
C GLU A 128 -9.48 16.52 1.96
N LEU A 129 -8.53 16.85 1.08
CA LEU A 129 -8.22 18.26 0.75
C LEU A 129 -9.47 19.03 0.28
N LEU A 130 -10.29 18.44 -0.59
CA LEU A 130 -11.51 19.09 -1.06
C LEU A 130 -12.51 19.36 0.09
N LYS A 131 -12.62 18.46 1.08
CA LYS A 131 -13.45 18.66 2.29
C LYS A 131 -12.90 19.76 3.22
N GLU A 132 -11.59 19.89 3.28
CA GLU A 132 -10.90 20.92 4.06
C GLU A 132 -11.04 22.31 3.41
N THR A 133 -11.19 22.36 2.08
CA THR A 133 -11.24 23.60 1.28
C THR A 133 -12.60 24.30 1.38
N LYS A 134 -12.72 25.26 2.31
CA LYS A 134 -13.98 25.98 2.60
C LYS A 134 -14.55 26.83 1.47
N LEU A 135 -13.74 27.15 0.46
CA LEU A 135 -14.22 27.84 -0.74
C LEU A 135 -15.21 26.98 -1.55
N ILE A 136 -15.10 25.66 -1.44
CA ILE A 136 -15.98 24.71 -2.13
C ILE A 136 -17.23 24.49 -1.27
N THR A 137 -18.40 24.85 -1.81
CA THR A 137 -19.69 24.79 -1.11
C THR A 137 -20.78 24.24 -2.03
N TYR A 138 -21.98 24.01 -1.49
CA TYR A 138 -23.16 23.60 -2.28
C TYR A 138 -23.55 24.61 -3.39
N LYS A 139 -23.08 25.86 -3.29
CA LYS A 139 -23.28 26.90 -4.32
C LYS A 139 -22.27 26.82 -5.46
N SER A 140 -21.14 26.14 -5.25
CA SER A 140 -20.02 26.14 -6.20
C SER A 140 -20.41 25.61 -7.57
N LYS A 141 -21.33 24.64 -7.66
CA LYS A 141 -21.85 24.16 -8.95
C LYS A 141 -22.43 25.30 -9.80
N LYS A 142 -23.35 26.08 -9.22
CA LYS A 142 -24.00 27.19 -9.92
C LYS A 142 -22.99 28.28 -10.28
N LEU A 143 -22.07 28.60 -9.38
CA LEU A 143 -21.03 29.59 -9.62
C LEU A 143 -20.11 29.20 -10.78
N ILE A 144 -19.79 27.91 -10.92
CA ILE A 144 -18.99 27.38 -12.04
C ILE A 144 -19.77 27.41 -13.35
N GLU A 145 -21.07 27.09 -13.33
CA GLU A 145 -21.94 27.18 -14.52
C GLU A 145 -22.13 28.64 -15.00
N GLU A 146 -22.11 29.60 -14.08
CA GLU A 146 -22.20 31.03 -14.38
C GLU A 146 -20.88 31.61 -14.89
N SER A 147 -19.74 31.19 -14.34
CA SER A 147 -18.41 31.69 -14.69
C SER A 147 -17.29 30.73 -14.28
N ASP A 148 -16.32 30.54 -15.19
CA ASP A 148 -15.09 29.79 -14.92
C ASP A 148 -14.22 30.40 -13.81
N SER A 149 -14.47 31.65 -13.39
CA SER A 149 -13.69 32.32 -12.33
C SER A 149 -13.68 31.53 -11.03
N HIS A 150 -14.82 30.98 -10.61
CA HIS A 150 -14.92 30.23 -9.35
C HIS A 150 -14.10 28.94 -9.38
N LEU A 151 -14.05 28.25 -10.53
CA LEU A 151 -13.23 27.05 -10.70
C LEU A 151 -11.74 27.39 -10.62
N LYS A 152 -11.32 28.47 -11.30
CA LYS A 152 -9.93 28.95 -11.27
C LYS A 152 -9.49 29.34 -9.86
N ASP A 153 -10.35 30.00 -9.09
CA ASP A 153 -10.06 30.37 -7.70
C ASP A 153 -9.90 29.13 -6.81
N ILE A 154 -10.73 28.10 -7.01
CA ILE A 154 -10.55 26.81 -6.33
C ILE A 154 -9.20 26.20 -6.70
N GLU A 155 -8.90 26.06 -7.98
CA GLU A 155 -7.63 25.47 -8.44
C GLU A 155 -6.42 26.22 -7.92
N LYS A 156 -6.49 27.56 -7.87
CA LYS A 156 -5.42 28.42 -7.33
C LYS A 156 -5.14 28.20 -5.85
N ILE A 157 -6.16 27.85 -5.07
CA ILE A 157 -5.97 27.47 -3.66
C ILE A 157 -5.35 26.08 -3.57
N LEU A 158 -5.82 25.14 -4.39
CA LEU A 158 -5.42 23.74 -4.33
C LEU A 158 -3.99 23.51 -4.86
N GLU A 159 -3.50 24.30 -5.81
CA GLU A 159 -2.20 24.09 -6.50
C GLU A 159 -0.99 24.09 -5.54
N ASN A 160 -1.13 24.65 -4.35
CA ASN A 160 -0.06 24.72 -3.35
C ASN A 160 -0.06 23.52 -2.38
N ASP A 161 -1.10 22.68 -2.40
CA ASP A 161 -1.19 21.50 -1.54
C ASP A 161 -0.54 20.28 -2.20
N LYS A 162 0.30 19.57 -1.45
CA LYS A 162 1.00 18.37 -1.92
C LYS A 162 0.04 17.31 -2.48
N ARG A 163 -1.15 17.14 -1.90
CA ARG A 163 -2.16 16.15 -2.30
C ARG A 163 -2.75 16.48 -3.67
N TYR A 164 -2.77 17.76 -4.06
CA TYR A 164 -3.13 18.20 -5.41
C TYR A 164 -2.00 17.88 -6.40
N LEU A 165 -0.76 18.22 -6.05
CA LEU A 165 0.43 18.06 -6.91
C LEU A 165 0.75 16.59 -7.20
N VAL A 166 0.52 15.68 -6.26
CA VAL A 166 0.72 14.23 -6.46
C VAL A 166 -0.10 13.70 -7.65
N LEU A 167 -1.23 14.33 -7.98
CA LEU A 167 -2.09 13.98 -9.10
C LEU A 167 -1.78 14.78 -10.40
N ASP A 168 -0.68 15.53 -10.47
CA ASP A 168 -0.26 16.26 -11.70
C ASP A 168 -0.04 15.32 -12.90
N CYS A 169 0.31 14.07 -12.63
CA CYS A 169 0.43 13.03 -13.65
C CYS A 169 -0.91 12.56 -14.24
N ALA A 170 -2.05 12.97 -13.65
CA ALA A 170 -3.40 12.58 -14.06
C ALA A 170 -4.40 13.76 -13.90
N PRO A 171 -4.22 14.87 -14.65
CA PRO A 171 -5.01 16.08 -14.48
C PRO A 171 -6.51 15.87 -14.78
N GLU A 172 -6.84 15.00 -15.74
CA GLU A 172 -8.23 14.67 -16.07
C GLU A 172 -8.96 13.97 -14.91
N GLU A 173 -8.30 13.01 -14.24
CA GLU A 173 -8.89 12.32 -13.08
C GLU A 173 -9.02 13.29 -11.90
N ARG A 174 -8.04 14.19 -11.71
CA ARG A 174 -8.13 15.25 -10.70
C ARG A 174 -9.34 16.16 -10.93
N ALA A 175 -9.53 16.65 -12.15
CA ALA A 175 -10.69 17.47 -12.51
C ALA A 175 -12.00 16.70 -12.29
N LYS A 176 -12.06 15.43 -12.68
CA LYS A 176 -13.22 14.56 -12.47
C LYS A 176 -13.56 14.38 -11.00
N ILE A 177 -12.58 14.19 -10.12
CA ILE A 177 -12.80 14.07 -8.66
C ILE A 177 -13.34 15.39 -8.09
N LEU A 178 -12.76 16.52 -8.50
CA LEU A 178 -13.20 17.85 -8.08
C LEU A 178 -14.66 18.12 -8.48
N LEU A 179 -15.00 17.90 -9.75
CA LEU A 179 -16.36 18.11 -10.26
C LEU A 179 -17.36 17.16 -9.61
N ALA A 180 -16.98 15.90 -9.40
CA ALA A 180 -17.83 14.94 -8.68
C ALA A 180 -18.10 15.36 -7.23
N TYR A 181 -17.11 15.95 -6.56
CA TYR A 181 -17.28 16.47 -5.20
C TYR A 181 -18.19 17.70 -5.16
N VAL A 182 -18.02 18.64 -6.10
CA VAL A 182 -18.90 19.82 -6.23
C VAL A 182 -20.34 19.40 -6.49
N GLU A 183 -20.55 18.41 -7.36
CA GLU A 183 -21.86 17.84 -7.66
C GLU A 183 -22.50 17.18 -6.43
N ASP A 184 -21.74 16.41 -5.64
CA ASP A 184 -22.22 15.80 -4.40
C ASP A 184 -22.64 16.85 -3.36
N LEU A 185 -21.83 17.90 -3.17
CA LEU A 185 -22.19 19.02 -2.30
C LEU A 185 -23.46 19.73 -2.77
N HIS A 186 -23.62 19.93 -4.08
CA HIS A 186 -24.80 20.55 -4.64
C HIS A 186 -26.07 19.74 -4.37
N ARG A 187 -26.01 18.41 -4.55
CA ARG A 187 -27.14 17.50 -4.26
C ARG A 187 -27.50 17.46 -2.78
N ARG A 188 -26.50 17.51 -1.89
CA ARG A 188 -26.72 17.56 -0.43
C ARG A 188 -27.34 18.87 0.03
N GLY A 189 -27.06 19.97 -0.67
CA GLY A 189 -27.59 21.30 -0.34
C GLY A 189 -26.98 21.88 0.94
N VAL A 190 -27.76 22.71 1.64
CA VAL A 190 -27.30 23.34 2.89
C VAL A 190 -27.10 22.26 3.96
N PRO A 191 -25.93 22.18 4.62
CA PRO A 191 -25.74 21.24 5.71
C PRO A 191 -26.81 21.48 6.80
N PRO A 192 -27.43 20.42 7.35
CA PRO A 192 -28.46 20.59 8.36
C PRO A 192 -27.89 21.35 9.57
N PRO A 193 -28.68 22.21 10.21
CA PRO A 193 -28.23 22.93 11.39
C PRO A 193 -27.85 21.93 12.50
N PRO A 194 -26.85 22.22 13.33
CA PRO A 194 -26.39 21.33 14.41
C PRO A 194 -27.49 21.00 15.45
N THR A 195 -28.64 21.66 15.37
CA THR A 195 -29.83 21.46 16.21
C THR A 195 -30.89 20.54 15.62
N ALA A 196 -30.67 19.94 14.44
CA ALA A 196 -31.59 18.97 13.85
C ALA A 196 -31.48 17.61 14.56
N SER A 197 -32.16 17.47 15.71
CA SER A 197 -32.41 16.17 16.33
C SER A 197 -33.20 15.27 15.35
N GLU A 198 -32.78 14.01 15.20
CA GLU A 198 -33.48 13.03 14.36
C GLU A 198 -34.97 12.95 14.74
N PRO A 199 -35.91 12.98 13.78
CA PRO A 199 -37.31 12.75 14.09
C PRO A 199 -37.47 11.27 14.46
N SER A 200 -37.79 10.99 15.73
CA SER A 200 -38.23 9.68 16.21
C SER A 200 -39.24 9.09 15.23
N ARG A 201 -38.82 8.03 14.51
CA ARG A 201 -39.72 7.25 13.65
C ARG A 201 -40.79 6.65 14.54
N ARG A 202 -41.99 7.23 14.47
CA ARG A 202 -43.20 6.69 15.08
C ARG A 202 -43.50 5.36 14.38
N SER A 203 -43.28 4.25 15.07
CA SER A 203 -43.70 2.92 14.60
C SER A 203 -45.23 2.94 14.49
N THR A 204 -45.74 2.95 13.27
CA THR A 204 -47.17 2.71 13.02
C THR A 204 -47.43 1.21 13.18
N LYS A 205 -48.53 0.93 13.89
CA LYS A 205 -49.07 -0.36 14.29
C LYS A 205 -49.16 -1.38 13.15
#